data_AF-A0A524A6Z1-F1
#
_entry.id   AF-A0A524A6Z1-F1
#
_cell.length_a   1.000
_cell.length_b   1.000
_cell.length_c   1.000
_cell.angle_alpha   90.00
_cell.angle_beta   90.00
_cell.angle_gamma   90.00
#
_symmetry.space_group_name_H-M   'P 1'
#
loop_
_entity.id
_entity.type
_entity.pdbx_description
1 polymer ?
#
loop_
_entity_poly.entity_id
_entity_poly.type
_entity_poly.pdbx_seq_one_letter_code
_entity_poly.pdbx_strand_id
1 'polypeptide(L)'
;MSRETAPLSQPPIRICASLACADFLHLERDLVALESAGVDYLHIDVMDGCFVPNFALSPDIMRAARRATTLPLDVHLMVARPERYLETFVEAGAGILVVHQEASVHLQRTLSRIRSLGARAGLALNPATSLHTLDYVLEDIDLLLIMTVNPGFVRQKLVPS
;
A
#
# COMPACT_ATOMS: atom_id res chain seq x y z
N MET A 1 34.98 -15.52 17.37
CA MET A 1 33.96 -16.59 17.41
C MET A 1 32.83 -16.14 16.50
N SER A 2 32.83 -16.61 15.26
CA SER A 2 31.79 -16.35 14.26
C SER A 2 30.48 -16.98 14.74
N ARG A 3 29.48 -16.14 15.05
CA ARG A 3 28.11 -16.61 15.24
C ARG A 3 27.58 -17.00 13.87
N GLU A 4 27.57 -18.30 13.61
CA GLU A 4 26.85 -18.88 12.49
C GLU A 4 25.37 -18.61 12.73
N THR A 5 24.81 -17.62 12.03
CA THR A 5 23.38 -17.32 12.09
C THR A 5 22.65 -18.46 11.40
N ALA A 6 21.89 -19.25 12.17
CA ALA A 6 20.96 -20.23 11.62
C ALA A 6 20.10 -19.54 10.54
N PRO A 7 19.84 -20.21 9.40
CA PRO A 7 19.01 -19.62 8.35
C PRO A 7 17.64 -19.29 8.95
N LEU A 8 17.29 -18.01 8.96
CA LEU A 8 15.96 -17.55 9.33
C LEU A 8 14.97 -18.33 8.46
N SER A 9 14.02 -19.04 9.09
CA SER A 9 12.91 -19.64 8.35
C SER A 9 12.24 -18.51 7.58
N GLN A 10 12.30 -18.59 6.25
CA GLN A 10 11.72 -17.58 5.38
C GLN A 10 10.25 -17.40 5.77
N PRO A 11 9.79 -16.18 6.07
CA PRO A 11 8.37 -15.96 6.34
C PRO A 11 7.55 -16.44 5.13
N PRO A 12 6.31 -16.92 5.35
CA PRO A 12 5.46 -17.37 4.25
C PRO A 12 5.25 -16.22 3.25
N ILE A 13 5.33 -16.54 1.96
CA ILE A 13 5.00 -15.60 0.89
C ILE A 13 3.53 -15.24 1.01
N ARG A 14 3.25 -13.93 0.97
CA ARG A 14 1.88 -13.40 0.96
C ARG A 14 1.55 -12.81 -0.40
N ILE A 15 0.30 -13.00 -0.83
CA ILE A 15 -0.23 -12.51 -2.09
C ILE A 15 -1.17 -11.33 -1.80
N CYS A 16 -0.89 -10.19 -2.44
CA CYS A 16 -1.68 -8.97 -2.37
C CYS A 16 -2.25 -8.67 -3.75
N ALA A 17 -3.58 -8.80 -3.93
CA ALA A 17 -4.21 -8.65 -5.24
C ALA A 17 -4.68 -7.20 -5.47
N SER A 18 -4.32 -6.59 -6.61
CA SER A 18 -4.74 -5.21 -6.92
C SER A 18 -6.17 -5.11 -7.42
N LEU A 19 -6.97 -4.32 -6.71
CA LEU A 19 -8.34 -3.96 -7.07
C LEU A 19 -8.41 -3.17 -8.38
N ALA A 20 -7.32 -2.52 -8.80
CA ALA A 20 -7.26 -1.79 -10.07
C ALA A 20 -7.44 -2.70 -11.30
N CYS A 21 -7.26 -4.02 -11.13
CA CYS A 21 -7.45 -5.02 -12.19
C CYS A 21 -8.85 -5.67 -12.17
N ALA A 22 -9.71 -5.34 -11.20
CA ALA A 22 -11.02 -5.95 -11.05
C ALA A 22 -12.04 -5.44 -12.07
N ASP A 23 -13.07 -6.24 -12.32
CA ASP A 23 -14.25 -5.82 -13.05
C ASP A 23 -15.20 -5.05 -12.12
N PHE A 24 -15.18 -3.71 -12.19
CA PHE A 24 -16.00 -2.87 -11.31
C PHE A 24 -17.52 -3.06 -11.50
N LEU A 25 -17.98 -3.59 -12.65
CA LEU A 25 -19.40 -3.94 -12.82
C LEU A 25 -19.80 -5.16 -11.99
N HIS A 26 -18.83 -6.01 -11.66
CA HIS A 26 -19.02 -7.26 -10.93
C HIS A 26 -18.05 -7.39 -9.74
N LEU A 27 -17.78 -6.28 -9.04
CA LEU A 27 -16.74 -6.21 -8.03
C LEU A 27 -16.89 -7.27 -6.92
N GLU A 28 -18.12 -7.50 -6.44
CA GLU A 28 -18.41 -8.51 -5.42
C GLU A 28 -17.97 -9.92 -5.85
N ARG A 29 -18.24 -10.30 -7.11
CA ARG A 29 -17.84 -11.60 -7.67
C ARG A 29 -16.33 -11.76 -7.59
N ASP A 30 -15.58 -10.76 -8.03
CA ASP A 30 -14.12 -10.81 -8.07
C ASP A 30 -13.53 -10.86 -6.66
N LEU A 31 -14.08 -10.09 -5.71
CA LEU A 31 -13.64 -10.09 -4.31
C LEU A 31 -13.87 -11.44 -3.62
N VAL A 32 -15.05 -12.04 -3.79
CA VAL A 32 -15.36 -13.38 -3.25
C VAL A 32 -14.45 -14.44 -3.85
N ALA A 33 -14.14 -14.33 -5.14
CA ALA A 33 -13.22 -15.26 -5.81
C ALA A 33 -11.79 -15.14 -5.26
N LEU A 34 -11.30 -13.91 -5.02
CA LEU A 34 -9.97 -13.68 -4.42
C LEU A 34 -9.87 -14.22 -3.00
N GLU A 35 -10.89 -13.99 -2.17
CA GLU A 35 -10.94 -14.52 -0.80
C GLU A 35 -10.98 -16.06 -0.79
N SER A 36 -11.78 -16.66 -1.68
CA SER A 36 -11.84 -18.12 -1.84
C SER A 36 -10.53 -18.73 -2.35
N ALA A 37 -9.75 -17.97 -3.11
CA ALA A 37 -8.43 -18.38 -3.61
C ALA A 37 -7.32 -18.28 -2.56
N GLY A 38 -7.62 -17.76 -1.36
CA GLY A 38 -6.64 -17.62 -0.28
C GLY A 38 -5.65 -16.47 -0.47
N VAL A 39 -6.06 -15.40 -1.15
CA VAL A 39 -5.29 -14.15 -1.21
C VAL A 39 -5.18 -13.56 0.20
N ASP A 40 -4.01 -13.03 0.58
CA ASP A 40 -3.78 -12.51 1.93
C ASP A 40 -4.30 -11.07 2.12
N TYR A 41 -4.25 -10.26 1.06
CA TYR A 41 -4.53 -8.83 1.10
C TYR A 41 -5.20 -8.34 -0.19
N LEU A 42 -6.04 -7.31 -0.05
CA LEU A 42 -6.55 -6.55 -1.19
C LEU A 42 -5.78 -5.23 -1.31
N HIS A 43 -5.00 -5.08 -2.39
CA HIS A 43 -4.26 -3.86 -2.70
C HIS A 43 -5.16 -2.83 -3.37
N ILE A 44 -5.11 -1.59 -2.90
CA ILE A 44 -5.94 -0.49 -3.37
C ILE A 44 -5.05 0.71 -3.70
N ASP A 45 -4.87 0.93 -5.00
CA ASP A 45 -4.15 2.05 -5.58
C ASP A 45 -5.01 3.31 -5.62
N VAL A 46 -4.68 4.31 -4.80
CA VAL A 46 -5.38 5.61 -4.76
C VAL A 46 -4.53 6.67 -5.43
N MET A 47 -5.11 7.39 -6.40
CA MET A 47 -4.40 8.40 -7.19
C MET A 47 -5.19 9.71 -7.25
N ASP A 48 -4.52 10.85 -7.06
CA ASP A 48 -5.16 12.18 -6.95
C ASP A 48 -4.93 13.11 -8.15
N GLY A 49 -4.33 12.61 -9.24
CA GLY A 49 -3.98 13.40 -10.41
C GLY A 49 -2.86 14.42 -10.21
N CYS A 50 -2.36 14.59 -8.98
CA CYS A 50 -1.32 15.57 -8.62
C CYS A 50 0.03 14.89 -8.41
N PHE A 51 0.08 13.83 -7.60
CA PHE A 51 1.31 13.06 -7.38
C PHE A 51 1.63 12.15 -8.58
N VAL A 52 0.60 11.60 -9.21
CA VAL A 52 0.67 10.85 -10.47
C VAL A 52 -0.33 11.43 -11.46
N PRO A 53 -0.11 11.33 -12.78
CA PRO A 53 -1.00 11.91 -13.79
C PRO A 53 -2.22 11.00 -14.08
N ASN A 54 -2.87 10.49 -13.02
CA ASN A 54 -4.04 9.62 -13.13
C ASN A 54 -4.95 9.76 -11.89
N PHE A 55 -6.21 9.37 -12.03
CA PHE A 55 -7.18 9.28 -10.93
C PHE A 55 -7.66 7.85 -10.79
N ALA A 56 -7.58 7.30 -9.59
CA ALA A 56 -7.97 5.93 -9.34
C ALA A 56 -8.43 5.77 -7.90
N LEU A 57 -9.55 5.05 -7.75
CA LEU A 57 -10.14 4.57 -6.51
C LEU A 57 -10.37 5.67 -5.45
N SER A 58 -11.11 5.34 -4.40
CA SER A 58 -11.51 6.31 -3.38
C SER A 58 -11.94 5.63 -2.09
N PRO A 59 -12.13 6.38 -1.00
CA PRO A 59 -12.76 5.83 0.21
C PRO A 59 -14.11 5.15 -0.06
N ASP A 60 -14.87 5.57 -1.07
CA ASP A 60 -16.18 4.99 -1.37
C ASP A 60 -16.08 3.58 -1.97
N ILE A 61 -15.11 3.34 -2.86
CA ILE A 61 -14.89 1.98 -3.39
C ILE A 61 -14.34 1.05 -2.31
N MET A 62 -13.55 1.58 -1.36
CA MET A 62 -13.08 0.81 -0.20
C MET A 62 -14.24 0.39 0.69
N ARG A 63 -15.14 1.31 1.02
CA ARG A 63 -16.37 1.00 1.79
C ARG A 63 -17.26 0.01 1.04
N ALA A 64 -17.31 0.06 -0.29
CA ALA A 64 -18.01 -0.93 -1.10
C ALA A 64 -17.34 -2.31 -1.01
N ALA A 65 -16.03 -2.39 -1.21
CA ALA A 65 -15.26 -3.62 -1.10
C ALA A 65 -15.39 -4.25 0.29
N ARG A 66 -15.39 -3.43 1.36
CA ARG A 66 -15.56 -3.91 2.74
C ARG A 66 -16.88 -4.60 3.03
N ARG A 67 -17.93 -4.36 2.23
CA ARG A 67 -19.20 -5.09 2.35
C ARG A 67 -19.15 -6.49 1.72
N ALA A 68 -18.18 -6.74 0.84
CA ALA A 68 -18.10 -7.95 0.03
C ALA A 68 -16.93 -8.88 0.42
N THR A 69 -15.93 -8.41 1.17
CA THR A 69 -14.80 -9.25 1.59
C THR A 69 -14.30 -8.91 3.00
N THR A 70 -13.72 -9.91 3.68
CA THR A 70 -13.05 -9.70 4.97
C THR A 70 -11.55 -9.41 4.83
N LEU A 71 -10.98 -9.62 3.64
CA LEU A 71 -9.55 -9.41 3.36
C LEU A 71 -9.05 -8.06 3.90
N PRO A 72 -7.89 -8.01 4.59
CA PRO A 72 -7.31 -6.75 5.02
C PRO A 72 -6.97 -5.87 3.82
N LEU A 73 -7.29 -4.59 3.92
CA LEU A 73 -7.04 -3.61 2.85
C LEU A 73 -5.64 -3.03 2.99
N ASP A 74 -4.84 -3.20 1.95
CA ASP A 74 -3.52 -2.58 1.75
C ASP A 74 -3.67 -1.38 0.83
N VAL A 75 -3.73 -0.18 1.41
CA VAL A 75 -4.08 1.05 0.68
C VAL A 75 -2.82 1.84 0.35
N HIS A 76 -2.53 1.95 -0.94
CA HIS A 76 -1.38 2.66 -1.45
C HIS A 76 -1.77 4.05 -1.95
N LEU A 77 -1.34 5.07 -1.22
CA LEU A 77 -1.64 6.48 -1.51
C LEU A 77 -0.59 7.08 -2.44
N MET A 78 -0.87 7.07 -3.74
CA MET A 78 -0.18 7.87 -4.76
C MET A 78 -0.82 9.27 -4.82
N VAL A 79 -0.74 10.01 -3.71
CA VAL A 79 -1.39 11.32 -3.54
C VAL A 79 -0.42 12.37 -2.99
N ALA A 80 -0.63 13.63 -3.35
CA ALA A 80 0.14 14.74 -2.84
C ALA A 80 -0.36 15.15 -1.44
N ARG A 81 0.56 15.34 -0.50
CA ARG A 81 0.25 15.70 0.91
C ARG A 81 -0.71 14.68 1.56
N PRO A 82 -0.31 13.39 1.65
CA PRO A 82 -1.16 12.31 2.14
C PRO A 82 -1.63 12.53 3.58
N GLU A 83 -0.90 13.31 4.38
CA GLU A 83 -1.25 13.65 5.76
C GLU A 83 -2.66 14.25 5.93
N ARG A 84 -3.22 14.81 4.85
CA ARG A 84 -4.58 15.39 4.84
C ARG A 84 -5.71 14.35 4.83
N TYR A 85 -5.41 13.12 4.42
CA TYR A 85 -6.44 12.12 4.13
C TYR A 85 -6.28 10.82 4.93
N LEU A 86 -5.27 10.73 5.81
CA LEU A 86 -4.97 9.49 6.54
C LEU A 86 -6.19 8.95 7.28
N GLU A 87 -6.86 9.80 8.06
CA GLU A 87 -8.04 9.44 8.84
C GLU A 87 -9.19 8.97 7.95
N THR A 88 -9.43 9.67 6.84
CA THR A 88 -10.44 9.30 5.85
C THR A 88 -10.24 7.89 5.30
N PHE A 89 -8.99 7.52 4.99
CA PHE A 89 -8.67 6.19 4.46
C PHE A 89 -8.71 5.10 5.53
N VAL A 90 -8.26 5.39 6.76
CA VAL A 90 -8.35 4.45 7.88
C VAL A 90 -9.82 4.18 8.26
N GLU A 91 -10.65 5.22 8.36
CA GLU A 91 -12.10 5.08 8.60
C GLU A 91 -12.82 4.33 7.47
N ALA A 92 -12.31 4.39 6.24
CA ALA A 92 -12.82 3.61 5.11
C ALA A 92 -12.38 2.13 5.14
N GLY A 93 -11.57 1.72 6.12
CA GLY A 93 -11.18 0.34 6.38
C GLY A 93 -9.76 -0.03 5.99
N ALA A 94 -8.87 0.94 5.77
CA ALA A 94 -7.44 0.67 5.54
C ALA A 94 -6.82 -0.03 6.77
N GLY A 95 -6.37 -1.28 6.61
CA GLY A 95 -5.62 -1.99 7.65
C GLY A 95 -4.11 -1.70 7.56
N ILE A 96 -3.63 -1.41 6.35
CA ILE A 96 -2.30 -0.92 6.05
C ILE A 96 -2.49 0.34 5.21
N LEU A 97 -1.80 1.43 5.56
CA LEU A 97 -1.81 2.65 4.77
C LEU A 97 -0.37 2.98 4.36
N VAL A 98 -0.11 2.91 3.06
CA VAL A 98 1.21 3.09 2.45
C VAL A 98 1.27 4.47 1.82
N VAL A 99 2.20 5.31 2.29
CA VAL A 99 2.45 6.65 1.72
C VAL A 99 3.79 6.67 0.99
N HIS A 100 3.94 7.57 0.03
CA HIS A 100 5.21 7.78 -0.66
C HIS A 100 6.19 8.62 0.16
N GLN A 101 7.46 8.21 0.21
CA GLN A 101 8.58 8.99 0.76
C GLN A 101 8.62 10.40 0.16
N GLU A 102 8.32 10.49 -1.13
CA GLU A 102 8.41 11.71 -1.94
C GLU A 102 7.23 12.65 -1.71
N ALA A 103 6.14 12.18 -1.09
CA ALA A 103 4.89 12.91 -0.99
C ALA A 103 4.71 13.65 0.34
N SER A 104 5.54 13.36 1.36
CA SER A 104 5.39 13.93 2.71
C SER A 104 6.64 14.67 3.17
N VAL A 105 6.48 15.96 3.52
CA VAL A 105 7.57 16.80 4.05
C VAL A 105 8.01 16.35 5.46
N HIS A 106 7.06 15.89 6.28
CA HIS A 106 7.31 15.44 7.65
C HIS A 106 6.96 13.96 7.79
N LEU A 107 7.67 13.12 7.06
CA LEU A 107 7.34 11.71 6.91
C LEU A 107 7.18 10.95 8.23
N GLN A 108 8.12 11.10 9.16
CA GLN A 108 8.06 10.41 10.46
C GLN A 108 6.75 10.73 11.21
N ARG A 109 6.30 11.99 11.20
CA ARG A 109 5.01 12.42 11.77
C ARG A 109 3.84 11.74 11.06
N THR A 110 3.89 11.65 9.73
CA THR A 110 2.87 10.98 8.92
C THR A 110 2.75 9.50 9.29
N LEU A 111 3.88 8.78 9.35
CA LEU A 111 3.92 7.37 9.73
C LEU A 111 3.41 7.15 11.17
N SER A 112 3.85 7.98 12.11
CA SER A 112 3.35 7.96 13.50
C SER A 112 1.84 8.22 13.57
N ARG A 113 1.32 9.16 12.77
CA ARG A 113 -0.12 9.43 12.71
C ARG A 113 -0.91 8.23 12.19
N ILE A 114 -0.43 7.54 11.16
CA ILE A 114 -1.07 6.31 10.64
C ILE A 114 -1.21 5.26 11.74
N ARG A 115 -0.12 4.99 12.49
CA ARG A 115 -0.15 4.07 13.63
C ARG A 115 -1.13 4.51 14.71
N SER A 116 -1.18 5.81 15.04
CA SER A 116 -2.10 6.35 16.05
C SER A 116 -3.58 6.20 15.67
N LEU A 117 -3.88 6.09 14.38
CA LEU A 117 -5.22 5.84 13.86
C LEU A 117 -5.61 4.35 13.87
N GLY A 118 -4.68 3.46 14.22
CA GLY A 118 -4.91 2.02 14.33
C GLY A 118 -4.56 1.21 13.08
N ALA A 119 -3.97 1.82 12.05
CA ALA A 119 -3.49 1.14 10.85
C ALA A 119 -1.97 0.90 10.91
N ARG A 120 -1.51 -0.11 10.17
CA ARG A 120 -0.06 -0.33 9.95
C ARG A 120 0.49 0.74 9.02
N ALA A 121 1.64 1.33 9.36
CA ALA A 121 2.26 2.38 8.58
C ALA A 121 3.16 1.79 7.49
N GLY A 122 2.79 1.98 6.23
CA GLY A 122 3.60 1.59 5.09
C GLY A 122 4.31 2.78 4.45
N LEU A 123 5.46 2.50 3.83
CA LEU A 123 6.22 3.47 3.05
C LEU A 123 6.53 2.91 1.66
N ALA A 124 6.22 3.68 0.62
CA ALA A 124 6.57 3.37 -0.76
C ALA A 124 7.78 4.20 -1.23
N LEU A 125 8.66 3.59 -2.00
CA LEU A 125 9.78 4.24 -2.68
C LEU A 125 9.63 4.12 -4.19
N ASN A 126 9.67 5.23 -4.91
CA ASN A 126 9.76 5.23 -6.37
C ASN A 126 11.09 4.61 -6.84
N PRO A 127 11.17 4.18 -8.11
CA PRO A 127 12.38 3.52 -8.64
C PRO A 127 13.68 4.34 -8.46
N ALA A 128 13.59 5.67 -8.53
CA ALA A 128 14.74 6.57 -8.39
C ALA A 128 15.09 6.92 -6.94
N THR A 129 14.25 6.54 -5.97
CA THR A 129 14.41 6.93 -4.57
C THR A 129 15.34 5.97 -3.86
N SER A 130 16.44 6.51 -3.33
CA SER A 130 17.46 5.71 -2.67
C SER A 130 16.94 5.05 -1.39
N LEU A 131 17.34 3.81 -1.13
CA LEU A 131 17.07 3.11 0.13
C LEU A 131 17.66 3.83 1.35
N HIS A 132 18.70 4.66 1.18
CA HIS A 132 19.27 5.48 2.25
C HIS A 132 18.28 6.50 2.82
N THR A 133 17.18 6.79 2.11
CA THR A 133 16.10 7.63 2.66
C THR A 133 15.40 6.99 3.88
N LEU A 134 15.58 5.68 4.09
CA LEU A 134 15.01 4.92 5.20
C LEU A 134 15.82 5.02 6.50
N ASP A 135 17.06 5.50 6.46
CA ASP A 135 18.02 5.44 7.59
C ASP A 135 17.46 5.99 8.92
N TYR A 136 16.52 6.93 8.86
CA TYR A 136 15.93 7.60 10.02
C TYR A 136 14.45 7.26 10.28
N VAL A 137 13.83 6.40 9.47
CA VAL A 137 12.39 6.04 9.58
C VAL A 137 12.13 4.54 9.50
N LEU A 138 13.18 3.71 9.40
CA LEU A 138 13.04 2.26 9.25
C LEU A 138 12.29 1.62 10.43
N GLU A 139 12.44 2.14 11.64
CA GLU A 139 11.72 1.65 12.82
C GLU A 139 10.26 2.13 12.89
N ASP A 140 9.90 3.17 12.12
CA ASP A 140 8.53 3.71 12.09
C ASP A 140 7.63 2.95 11.11
N ILE A 141 8.19 2.15 10.19
CA ILE A 141 7.44 1.46 9.13
C ILE A 141 7.13 0.00 9.48
N ASP A 142 5.94 -0.47 9.11
CA ASP A 142 5.50 -1.86 9.22
C ASP A 142 5.58 -2.60 7.88
N LEU A 143 5.68 -1.86 6.76
CA LEU A 143 5.74 -2.38 5.40
C LEU A 143 6.53 -1.41 4.51
N LEU A 144 7.46 -1.94 3.72
CA LEU A 144 8.18 -1.21 2.68
C LEU A 144 7.71 -1.70 1.30
N LEU A 145 7.13 -0.80 0.51
CA LEU A 145 6.71 -1.05 -0.87
C LEU A 145 7.77 -0.50 -1.84
N ILE A 146 8.47 -1.39 -2.54
CA ILE A 146 9.42 -1.00 -3.58
C ILE A 146 8.67 -0.94 -4.91
N MET A 147 8.53 0.27 -5.46
CA MET A 147 7.91 0.43 -6.76
C MET A 147 8.85 -0.09 -7.84
N THR A 148 8.37 -1.08 -8.60
CA THR A 148 9.10 -1.66 -9.72
C THR A 148 8.74 -1.03 -11.07
N VAL A 149 7.83 -0.06 -11.05
CA VAL A 149 7.37 0.76 -12.16
C VAL A 149 7.19 2.19 -11.68
N ASN A 150 7.17 3.17 -12.57
CA ASN A 150 6.77 4.51 -12.17
C ASN A 150 5.27 4.50 -11.84
N PRO A 151 4.86 4.99 -10.66
CA PRO A 151 3.47 4.91 -10.22
C PRO A 151 2.51 5.66 -11.17
N GLY A 152 1.25 5.22 -11.21
CA GLY A 152 0.17 5.90 -11.92
C GLY A 152 -0.60 5.05 -12.94
N PHE A 153 -0.03 3.96 -13.45
CA PHE A 153 -0.69 3.11 -14.45
C PHE A 153 -0.44 1.62 -14.24
N VAL A 154 -1.44 0.81 -14.57
CA VAL A 154 -1.34 -0.66 -14.56
C VAL A 154 -0.64 -1.17 -15.83
N ARG A 155 -0.22 -2.45 -15.82
CA ARG A 155 0.33 -3.18 -16.99
C ARG A 155 1.61 -2.58 -17.59
N GLN A 156 2.41 -1.93 -16.76
CA GLN A 156 3.73 -1.45 -17.14
C GLN A 156 4.78 -2.57 -17.13
N LYS A 157 5.83 -2.41 -17.91
CA LYS A 157 7.02 -3.26 -17.81
C LYS A 157 7.84 -2.85 -16.59
N LEU A 158 8.46 -3.83 -15.93
CA LEU A 158 9.40 -3.61 -14.85
C LEU A 158 10.49 -2.63 -15.28
N VAL A 159 10.84 -1.67 -14.43
CA VAL A 159 12.04 -0.84 -14.60
C VAL A 159 13.26 -1.75 -14.52
N PRO A 160 14.21 -1.66 -15.47
CA PRO A 160 15.44 -2.45 -15.43
C PRO A 160 16.23 -2.21 -14.15
N SER A 161 16.85 -3.27 -13.63
CA SER A 161 17.78 -3.23 -12.50
C SER A 161 19.10 -2.57 -12.85
#